data_AF-A0A2P8QXA4-F1
#
_entry.id   AF-A0A2P8QXA4-F1
#
_cell.length_a   1.000
_cell.length_b   1.000
_cell.length_c   1.000
_cell.angle_alpha   90.00
_cell.angle_beta   90.00
_cell.angle_gamma   90.00
#
_symmetry.space_group_name_H-M   'P 1'
#
loop_
_entity.id
_entity.type
_entity.pdbx_description
1 polymer ?
#
loop_
_entity_poly.entity_id
_entity_poly.type
_entity_poly.pdbx_seq_one_letter_code
_entity_poly.pdbx_strand_id
1 'polypeptide(L)' 'MPLKNQIKAFVDSKGITRYQFCKATGLSQNTVYRLYKDPNYIPGSEALLKICEAYSIQPGVLIKYLPKEDDSNQEAI' A
#
# COMPACT_ATOMS: atom_id res chain seq x y z
N MET A 1 -0.61 0.65 -14.17
CA MET A 1 -1.40 1.64 -13.42
C MET A 1 -0.43 2.54 -12.65
N PRO A 2 -0.66 3.87 -12.62
CA PRO A 2 0.26 4.80 -11.96
C PRO A 2 0.05 4.85 -10.44
N LEU A 3 -1.03 4.26 -9.91
CA LEU A 3 -1.23 4.15 -8.46
C LEU A 3 -0.66 2.83 -7.94
N LYS A 4 0.04 2.91 -6.81
CA LYS A 4 0.54 1.76 -6.06
C LYS A 4 0.12 1.84 -4.61
N ASN A 5 -0.24 0.72 -4.00
CA ASN A 5 -0.33 0.65 -2.55
C ASN A 5 1.08 0.59 -1.94
N GLN A 6 1.20 1.02 -0.68
CA GLN A 6 2.43 1.05 0.10
C GLN A 6 2.34 0.19 1.37
N ILE A 7 1.45 -0.80 1.39
CA ILE A 7 1.15 -1.59 2.59
C ILE A 7 2.38 -2.35 3.07
N LYS A 8 3.16 -2.93 2.14
CA LYS A 8 4.42 -3.59 2.50
C LYS A 8 5.39 -2.66 3.20
N ALA A 9 5.69 -1.51 2.58
CA ALA A 9 6.60 -0.53 3.15
C ALA A 9 6.10 -0.03 4.52
N PHE A 10 4.79 0.21 4.64
CA PHE A 10 4.18 0.63 5.90
C PHE A 10 4.35 -0.43 7.00
N VAL A 11 3.97 -1.69 6.73
CA VAL A 11 4.07 -2.80 7.68
C VAL A 11 5.52 -3.04 8.09
N ASP A 12 6.44 -3.05 7.13
CA ASP A 12 7.87 -3.25 7.38
C ASP A 12 8.46 -2.09 8.21
N SER A 13 8.06 -0.84 7.95
CA SER A 13 8.51 0.33 8.71
C SER A 13 8.09 0.31 10.17
N LYS A 14 6.99 -0.38 10.48
CA LYS A 14 6.48 -0.59 11.84
C LYS A 14 7.16 -1.76 12.56
N GLY A 15 7.97 -2.57 11.86
CA GLY A 15 8.60 -3.75 12.44
C GLY A 15 7.62 -4.85 12.86
N ILE A 16 6.42 -4.88 12.25
CA ILE A 16 5.37 -5.84 12.59
C ILE A 16 5.18 -6.89 11.49
N THR A 17 4.66 -8.04 11.88
CA THR A 17 4.30 -9.11 10.95
C THR A 17 2.98 -8.81 10.24
N ARG A 18 2.77 -9.41 9.07
CA ARG A 18 1.47 -9.44 8.37
C ARG A 18 0.33 -9.95 9.26
N TYR A 19 0.62 -10.91 10.15
CA TYR A 19 -0.37 -11.45 11.09
C TYR A 19 -0.80 -10.40 12.12
N GLN A 20 0.15 -9.66 12.71
CA GLN A 20 -0.15 -8.55 13.61
C GLN A 20 -0.94 -7.44 12.90
N PHE A 21 -0.57 -7.11 11.65
CA PHE A 21 -1.33 -6.17 10.83
C PHE A 21 -2.76 -6.64 10.55
N CYS A 22 -2.94 -7.92 10.21
CA CYS A 22 -4.25 -8.54 10.03
C CYS A 22 -5.11 -8.43 11.29
N LYS A 23 -4.53 -8.76 12.46
CA LYS A 23 -5.24 -8.66 13.75
C LYS A 23 -5.61 -7.22 14.11
N ALA A 24 -4.72 -6.26 13.86
CA ALA A 24 -4.96 -4.85 14.17
C ALA A 24 -6.05 -4.22 13.28
N THR A 25 -6.09 -4.61 12.00
CA THR A 25 -7.01 -4.01 11.01
C THR A 25 -8.32 -4.76 10.87
N GLY A 26 -8.43 -5.99 11.40
CA GLY A 26 -9.59 -6.85 11.22
C GLY A 26 -9.85 -7.29 9.78
N LEU A 27 -8.87 -7.10 8.88
CA LEU A 27 -8.97 -7.55 7.50
C LEU A 27 -8.78 -9.05 7.38
N SER A 28 -9.36 -9.65 6.33
CA SER A 28 -9.14 -11.08 6.05
C SER A 28 -7.67 -11.34 5.75
N GLN A 29 -7.17 -12.53 6.11
CA GLN A 29 -5.79 -12.93 5.81
C GLN A 29 -5.49 -12.87 4.30
N ASN A 30 -6.46 -13.23 3.45
CA ASN A 30 -6.31 -13.15 2.00
C ASN A 30 -6.12 -11.69 1.53
N THR A 31 -6.96 -10.78 2.03
CA THR A 31 -6.87 -9.35 1.74
C THR A 31 -5.50 -8.80 2.16
N VAL A 32 -5.05 -9.12 3.38
CA VAL A 32 -3.74 -8.68 3.88
C VAL A 32 -2.60 -9.24 3.04
N TYR A 33 -2.66 -10.52 2.68
CA TYR A 33 -1.64 -11.13 1.84
C TYR A 33 -1.56 -10.45 0.47
N ARG A 34 -2.70 -10.17 -0.18
CA ARG A 34 -2.74 -9.48 -1.48
C ARG A 34 -2.21 -8.06 -1.37
N LEU A 35 -2.68 -7.28 -0.41
CA LEU A 35 -2.23 -5.91 -0.18
C LEU A 35 -0.72 -5.83 0.08
N TYR A 36 -0.19 -6.76 0.86
CA TYR A 36 1.24 -6.79 1.18
C TYR A 36 2.10 -7.25 -0.01
N LYS A 37 1.63 -8.20 -0.83
CA LYS A 37 2.45 -8.81 -1.89
C LYS A 37 2.38 -8.06 -3.22
N ASP A 38 1.21 -7.55 -3.59
CA ASP A 38 0.97 -6.93 -4.89
C ASP A 38 0.78 -5.42 -4.73
N PRO A 39 1.78 -4.59 -5.09
CA PRO A 39 1.67 -3.14 -5.00
C PRO A 39 0.64 -2.55 -5.98
N ASN A 40 0.15 -3.31 -6.97
CA ASN A 40 -0.93 -2.87 -7.86
C ASN A 40 -2.33 -3.13 -7.28
N TYR A 41 -2.43 -3.96 -6.24
CA TYR A 41 -3.70 -4.24 -5.60
C TYR A 41 -4.08 -3.08 -4.68
N ILE A 42 -4.92 -2.18 -5.17
CA ILE A 42 -5.36 -1.01 -4.42
C ILE A 42 -6.46 -1.43 -3.42
N PRO A 43 -6.33 -1.13 -2.12
CA PRO A 43 -7.39 -1.38 -1.16
C PRO A 43 -8.65 -0.60 -1.53
N GLY A 44 -9.80 -1.25 -1.46
CA GLY A 44 -11.09 -0.57 -1.53
C GLY A 44 -11.33 0.33 -0.31
N SER A 45 -12.35 1.17 -0.37
CA SER A 45 -12.67 2.18 0.66
C SER A 45 -12.79 1.58 2.07
N GLU A 46 -13.51 0.47 2.23
CA GLU A 46 -13.70 -0.17 3.53
C GLU A 46 -12.38 -0.69 4.12
N ALA A 47 -11.54 -1.32 3.29
CA ALA A 47 -10.24 -1.82 3.73
C ALA A 47 -9.31 -0.66 4.09
N LEU A 48 -9.32 0.40 3.30
CA LEU A 48 -8.54 1.61 3.55
C LEU A 48 -8.97 2.28 4.86
N LEU A 49 -10.28 2.42 5.10
CA LEU A 49 -10.82 2.99 6.34
C LEU A 49 -10.37 2.20 7.57
N LYS A 50 -10.50 0.86 7.55
CA LYS A 50 -10.06 -0.01 8.65
C LYS A 50 -8.58 0.16 8.97
N ILE A 51 -7.73 0.34 7.96
CA ILE A 51 -6.29 0.57 8.18
C ILE A 51 -6.03 1.97 8.74
N CYS A 52 -6.71 2.99 8.20
CA CYS A 52 -6.60 4.36 8.68
C CYS A 52 -7.02 4.48 10.16
N GLU A 53 -8.12 3.84 10.56
CA GLU A 53 -8.59 3.80 11.94
C GLU A 53 -7.61 3.06 12.86
N ALA A 54 -7.19 1.84 12.47
CA ALA A 54 -6.32 1.00 13.29
C ALA A 54 -4.96 1.63 13.60
N TYR A 55 -4.44 2.46 12.68
CA TYR A 55 -3.12 3.10 12.83
C TYR A 55 -3.18 4.61 13.01
N SER A 56 -4.38 5.21 13.04
CA SER A 56 -4.59 6.66 13.10
C SER A 56 -3.79 7.42 12.03
N ILE A 57 -3.90 6.98 10.78
CA ILE A 57 -3.18 7.54 9.63
C ILE A 57 -4.13 8.02 8.53
N GLN A 58 -3.62 8.90 7.67
CA GLN A 58 -4.31 9.35 6.45
C GLN A 58 -4.12 8.35 5.30
N PRO A 59 -5.09 8.23 4.37
CA PRO A 59 -5.02 7.28 3.25
C PRO A 59 -3.83 7.54 2.31
N GLY A 60 -3.38 8.78 2.19
CA GLY A 60 -2.21 9.15 1.39
C GLY A 60 -0.89 8.53 1.85
N VAL A 61 -0.84 7.99 3.08
CA VAL A 61 0.31 7.20 3.57
C VAL A 61 0.37 5.82 2.89
N LEU A 62 -0.79 5.29 2.49
CA LEU A 62 -0.93 3.91 2.00
C LEU A 62 -1.00 3.83 0.47
N ILE A 63 -1.20 4.96 -0.22
CA ILE A 63 -1.35 5.03 -1.67
C ILE A 63 -0.35 6.04 -2.22
N LYS A 64 0.42 5.65 -3.23
CA LYS A 64 1.37 6.51 -3.92
C LYS A 64 1.08 6.56 -5.42
N TYR A 65 1.13 7.76 -5.99
CA TYR A 65 1.19 7.96 -7.43
C TYR A 65 2.64 7.87 -7.91
N LEU A 66 2.88 7.06 -8.93
CA LEU A 66 4.12 6.93 -9.68
C LEU A 66 3.81 7.35 -11.11
N PRO A 67 4.24 8.55 -11.55
CA PRO A 67 4.16 8.92 -12.95
C PRO A 67 4.98 7.91 -13.77
N LYS A 68 4.58 7.70 -15.03
CA LYS A 68 5.48 7.04 -15.97
C LYS A 68 6.68 7.97 -16.17
N GLU A 69 7.89 7.42 -16.14
CA GLU A 69 9.05 8.16 -16.62
C GLU A 69 8.78 8.50 -18.09
N ASP A 70 8.77 9.79 -18.43
CA ASP A 70 8.76 10.20 -19.82
C ASP A 70 10.14 9.85 -20.38
N ASP A 71 10.20 8.88 -21.31
CA ASP A 71 11.39 8.47 -22.07
C ASP A 71 11.92 9.59 -23.00
N SER A 72 11.72 10.86 -22.66
CA SER A 72 12.05 12.01 -23.52
C SER A 72 13.49 12.53 -23.34
N ASN A 73 14.41 11.74 -22.79
CA ASN A 73 15.81 12.15 -22.66
C ASN A 73 16.79 11.01 -23.00
N GLN A 74 16.66 10.45 -24.21
CA GLN A 74 17.70 9.66 -24.86
C GLN A 74 17.84 10.10 -26.32
N GLU A 75 18.39 11.30 -26.57
CA GLU A 75 19.06 11.66 -27.82
C GLU A 75 19.79 13.01 -27.64
N ALA A 76 20.95 12.96 -26.99
CA ALA A 76 22.00 13.96 -27.13
C ALA A 76 23.34 13.25 -26.92
N ILE A 77 23.82 12.58 -27.97
CA ILE A 77 25.23 12.22 -28.16
C ILE A 77 25.66 12.86 -29.47
#